data_AF-A0A1G6AVL5-F1
#
_entry.id   AF-A0A1G6AVL5-F1
#
_cell.length_a   1.000
_cell.length_b   1.000
_cell.length_c   1.000
_cell.angle_alpha   90.00
_cell.angle_beta   90.00
_cell.angle_gamma   90.00
#
_symmetry.space_group_name_H-M   'P 1'
#
loop_
_entity.id
_entity.type
_entity.pdbx_description
1 polymer ?
#
loop_
_entity_poly.entity_id
_entity_poly.type
_entity_poly.pdbx_seq_one_letter_code
_entity_poly.pdbx_strand_id
1 'polypeptide(L)'
;MKKDFSTKESIVLQLEVAEDSFSFSTNLASALSKAELELLEIEGQQVENEESLKKVTANCDKTDYILAASSGALCGIFDIFLVGKPGESKLGKMTDTWVEERVKNFAKLCGGGKECDGSVSEAKKFLERKFKIPYDQTGAGDAGSEIFRLNTKNHHFKSLGHNPTLLGLFFSILDQFCNTSHFVANGELISLKDAKSGWELQGNTVPAKLFCGFVNWFGHMISDMSGSSGGNGRGMGIPSPFMCWTNDIIALKETREIPTTDFDRALNDMAEKIYVEGYDARFQATQAIPVFVNEMIVRTLYSVRRMFCYFGDKGIEKFSFKDMWNSCEPFKNATVKRMLTVAHGTFCLIDMGDATIRGFICGGGAFNPQEFVMRLNLVGVGRFTISLYSEAINVKKRGNVEYEAYLLERKKSVLEDYIQGLKEMAAVYDDQMLLTFIDDLKTSKAYKSAFEKSVNLAEKRCVPISKRLIDKRDIDAYFNGEGI
;
A
#
# COMPACT_ATOMS: atom_id res chain seq x y z
N MET A 1 -26.45 2.16 8.14
CA MET A 1 -25.82 3.50 8.07
C MET A 1 -26.94 4.53 8.16
N LYS A 2 -27.26 5.00 9.38
CA LYS A 2 -28.21 6.10 9.56
C LYS A 2 -27.49 7.37 9.09
N LYS A 3 -27.93 7.93 7.96
CA LYS A 3 -27.52 9.26 7.52
C LYS A 3 -28.20 10.25 8.46
N ASP A 4 -27.41 10.85 9.34
CA ASP A 4 -27.79 12.10 9.99
C ASP A 4 -27.89 13.15 8.88
N PHE A 5 -29.12 13.49 8.50
CA PHE A 5 -29.37 14.73 7.77
C PHE A 5 -29.22 15.85 8.78
N SER A 6 -27.99 16.38 8.89
CA SER A 6 -27.78 17.71 9.45
C SER A 6 -28.68 18.66 8.68
N THR A 7 -29.71 19.15 9.36
CA THR A 7 -30.59 20.21 8.90
C THR A 7 -29.71 21.42 8.58
N LYS A 8 -29.55 21.70 7.29
CA LYS A 8 -29.06 22.99 6.80
C LYS A 8 -29.93 24.07 7.43
N GLU A 9 -29.40 24.77 8.42
CA GLU A 9 -29.95 26.05 8.87
C GLU A 9 -29.84 27.02 7.69
N SER A 10 -30.94 27.20 6.96
CA SER A 10 -31.12 28.43 6.20
C SER A 10 -31.20 29.56 7.23
N ILE A 11 -30.15 30.36 7.33
CA ILE A 11 -30.11 31.54 8.18
C ILE A 11 -31.04 32.58 7.55
N VAL A 12 -32.32 32.47 7.89
CA VAL A 12 -33.32 33.52 7.69
C VAL A 12 -33.16 34.46 8.88
N LEU A 13 -33.09 35.78 8.65
CA LEU A 13 -33.15 36.81 9.70
C LEU A 13 -34.40 36.56 10.58
N GLN A 14 -34.25 35.79 11.64
CA GLN A 14 -35.33 35.53 12.60
C GLN A 14 -35.38 36.72 13.55
N LEU A 15 -36.43 37.53 13.39
CA LEU A 15 -36.84 38.57 14.32
C LEU A 15 -37.62 37.88 15.45
N GLU A 16 -37.02 37.76 16.62
CA GLU A 16 -37.73 37.36 17.84
C GLU A 16 -38.28 38.61 18.51
N VAL A 17 -39.60 38.63 18.75
CA VAL A 17 -40.29 39.73 19.43
C VAL A 17 -40.79 39.21 20.78
N ALA A 18 -40.31 39.82 21.86
CA ALA A 18 -40.75 39.58 23.24
C ALA A 18 -41.56 40.79 23.75
N GLU A 19 -42.28 40.63 24.89
CA GLU A 19 -43.23 41.62 25.42
C GLU A 19 -42.68 43.05 25.62
N ASP A 20 -41.35 43.19 25.79
CA ASP A 20 -40.65 44.47 25.96
C ASP A 20 -39.34 44.61 25.15
N SER A 21 -39.04 43.70 24.21
CA SER A 21 -37.82 43.77 23.38
C SER A 21 -38.00 43.05 22.04
N PHE A 22 -37.18 43.42 21.05
CA PHE A 22 -37.01 42.64 19.83
C PHE A 22 -35.52 42.36 19.64
N SER A 23 -35.17 41.14 19.23
CA SER A 23 -33.80 40.73 18.94
C SER A 23 -33.74 40.00 17.61
N PHE A 24 -32.80 40.40 16.76
CA PHE A 24 -32.42 39.61 15.60
C PHE A 24 -31.49 38.49 16.06
N SER A 25 -31.84 37.23 15.79
CA SER A 25 -31.07 36.03 16.17
C SER A 25 -29.63 36.03 15.62
N THR A 26 -29.38 36.76 14.53
CA THR A 26 -28.05 37.06 13.98
C THR A 26 -28.11 38.47 13.38
N ASN A 27 -27.23 39.38 13.83
CA ASN A 27 -27.05 40.64 13.13
C ASN A 27 -26.24 40.38 11.84
N LEU A 28 -26.41 41.25 10.85
CA LEU A 28 -25.81 41.06 9.53
C LEU A 28 -24.28 41.02 9.60
N ALA A 29 -23.68 41.71 10.58
CA ALA A 29 -22.26 41.65 10.90
C ALA A 29 -21.80 40.24 11.34
N SER A 30 -22.58 39.52 12.14
CA SER A 30 -22.28 38.15 12.56
C SER A 30 -22.38 37.17 11.40
N ALA A 31 -23.38 37.31 10.53
CA ALA A 31 -23.53 36.50 9.33
C ALA A 31 -22.36 36.73 8.35
N LEU A 32 -21.94 38.00 8.17
CA LEU A 32 -20.79 38.38 7.35
C LEU A 32 -19.50 37.77 7.91
N SER A 33 -19.24 37.94 9.21
CA SER A 33 -18.05 37.40 9.87
C SER A 33 -17.97 35.87 9.78
N LYS A 34 -19.11 35.18 9.92
CA LYS A 34 -19.18 33.71 9.75
C LYS A 34 -18.86 33.29 8.32
N ALA A 35 -19.42 33.98 7.32
CA ALA A 35 -19.17 33.70 5.92
C ALA A 35 -17.70 33.97 5.52
N GLU A 36 -17.11 35.06 6.01
CA GLU A 36 -15.69 35.37 5.78
C GLU A 36 -14.77 34.32 6.43
N LEU A 37 -15.13 33.78 7.59
CA LEU A 37 -14.38 32.70 8.24
C LEU A 37 -14.47 31.39 7.44
N GLU A 38 -15.67 31.02 6.97
CA GLU A 38 -15.87 29.85 6.11
C GLU A 38 -15.09 29.98 4.78
N LEU A 39 -14.97 31.20 4.24
CA LEU A 39 -14.16 31.47 3.05
C LEU A 39 -12.67 31.19 3.30
N LEU A 40 -12.14 31.65 4.43
CA LEU A 40 -10.75 31.37 4.83
C LEU A 40 -10.49 29.86 5.01
N GLU A 41 -11.46 29.12 5.57
CA GLU A 41 -11.35 27.67 5.69
C GLU A 41 -11.31 26.97 4.32
N ILE A 42 -12.16 27.40 3.38
CA ILE A 42 -12.17 26.87 2.01
C ILE A 42 -10.84 27.17 1.31
N GLU A 43 -10.30 28.38 1.44
CA GLU A 43 -9.00 28.74 0.87
C GLU A 43 -7.86 27.89 1.45
N GLY A 44 -7.89 27.61 2.75
CA GLY A 44 -6.96 26.65 3.38
C GLY A 44 -7.06 25.25 2.77
N GLN A 45 -8.28 24.74 2.59
CA GLN A 45 -8.51 23.44 1.96
C GLN A 45 -8.07 23.39 0.49
N GLN A 46 -8.19 24.49 -0.26
CA GLN A 46 -7.69 24.58 -1.63
C GLN A 46 -6.16 24.41 -1.68
N VAL A 47 -5.43 25.09 -0.79
CA VAL A 47 -3.96 24.95 -0.69
C VAL A 47 -3.55 23.51 -0.38
N GLU A 48 -4.24 22.86 0.57
CA GLU A 48 -3.99 21.45 0.91
C GLU A 48 -4.26 20.50 -0.27
N ASN A 49 -5.33 20.75 -1.02
CA ASN A 49 -5.68 19.97 -2.21
C ASN A 49 -4.64 20.16 -3.32
N GLU A 50 -4.16 21.37 -3.56
CA GLU A 50 -3.09 21.62 -4.53
C GLU A 50 -1.79 20.88 -4.17
N GLU A 51 -1.38 20.91 -2.90
CA GLU A 51 -0.22 20.15 -2.45
C GLU A 51 -0.41 18.64 -2.62
N SER A 52 -1.60 18.15 -2.29
CA SER A 52 -1.95 16.74 -2.45
C SER A 52 -1.91 16.34 -3.92
N LEU A 53 -2.43 17.18 -4.81
CA LEU A 53 -2.42 16.98 -6.25
C LEU A 53 -1.00 16.94 -6.81
N LYS A 54 -0.12 17.85 -6.37
CA LYS A 54 1.31 17.87 -6.74
C LYS A 54 2.02 16.58 -6.32
N LYS A 55 1.69 16.01 -5.15
CA LYS A 55 2.31 14.78 -4.63
C LYS A 55 1.91 13.53 -5.41
N VAL A 56 0.68 13.48 -5.95
CA VAL A 56 0.16 12.30 -6.68
C VAL A 56 0.31 12.40 -8.20
N THR A 57 0.54 13.60 -8.72
CA THR A 57 0.68 13.83 -10.17
C THR A 57 2.12 13.54 -10.62
N ALA A 58 2.26 12.64 -11.60
CA ALA A 58 3.53 12.35 -12.23
C ALA A 58 3.86 13.41 -13.28
N ASN A 59 4.97 14.13 -13.10
CA ASN A 59 5.46 15.15 -14.01
C ASN A 59 6.59 14.59 -14.89
N CYS A 60 6.27 13.56 -15.68
CA CYS A 60 7.22 12.94 -16.62
C CYS A 60 7.25 13.73 -17.93
N ASP A 61 8.44 14.11 -18.38
CA ASP A 61 8.65 14.62 -19.74
C ASP A 61 8.98 13.50 -20.73
N LYS A 62 9.08 13.83 -22.04
CA LYS A 62 9.40 12.84 -23.09
C LYS A 62 10.73 12.11 -22.83
N THR A 63 11.72 12.82 -22.28
CA THR A 63 13.04 12.25 -22.00
C THR A 63 12.97 11.29 -20.83
N ASP A 64 12.19 11.60 -19.80
CA ASP A 64 11.96 10.69 -18.66
C ASP A 64 11.37 9.35 -19.15
N TYR A 65 10.41 9.40 -20.08
CA TYR A 65 9.85 8.19 -20.71
C TYR A 65 10.87 7.42 -21.55
N ILE A 66 11.65 8.12 -22.39
CA ILE A 66 12.69 7.49 -23.22
C ILE A 66 13.74 6.80 -22.36
N LEU A 67 14.21 7.46 -21.30
CA LEU A 67 15.21 6.92 -20.39
C LEU A 67 14.67 5.73 -19.60
N ALA A 68 13.43 5.81 -19.11
CA ALA A 68 12.77 4.70 -18.43
C ALA A 68 12.63 3.47 -19.34
N ALA A 69 12.10 3.67 -20.56
CA ALA A 69 11.95 2.59 -21.53
C ALA A 69 13.32 2.00 -21.93
N SER A 70 14.33 2.83 -22.14
CA SER A 70 15.69 2.39 -22.47
C SER A 70 16.33 1.56 -21.35
N SER A 71 16.14 1.97 -20.09
CA SER A 71 16.57 1.20 -18.91
C SER A 71 15.88 -0.17 -18.87
N GLY A 72 14.55 -0.19 -19.07
CA GLY A 72 13.79 -1.43 -19.16
C GLY A 72 14.27 -2.36 -20.27
N ALA A 73 14.53 -1.81 -21.45
CA ALA A 73 15.04 -2.58 -22.58
C ALA A 73 16.44 -3.14 -22.35
N LEU A 74 17.35 -2.32 -21.79
CA LEU A 74 18.68 -2.76 -21.41
C LEU A 74 18.62 -3.91 -20.41
N CYS A 75 17.77 -3.80 -19.38
CA CYS A 75 17.62 -4.86 -18.39
C CYS A 75 16.96 -6.12 -18.98
N GLY A 76 16.04 -6.00 -19.95
CA GLY A 76 15.46 -7.15 -20.64
C GLY A 76 16.51 -7.91 -21.45
N ILE A 77 17.37 -7.19 -22.17
CA ILE A 77 18.53 -7.77 -22.88
C ILE A 77 19.49 -8.44 -21.87
N PHE A 78 19.78 -7.76 -20.76
CA PHE A 78 20.62 -8.28 -19.70
C PHE A 78 20.08 -9.60 -19.14
N ASP A 79 18.77 -9.68 -18.91
CA ASP A 79 18.11 -10.90 -18.45
C ASP A 79 18.28 -12.06 -19.44
N ILE A 80 17.93 -11.83 -20.71
CA ILE A 80 18.03 -12.84 -21.78
C ILE A 80 19.44 -13.45 -21.87
N PHE A 81 20.49 -12.62 -21.83
CA PHE A 81 21.86 -13.08 -22.09
C PHE A 81 22.64 -13.52 -20.84
N LEU A 82 22.27 -13.01 -19.65
CA LEU A 82 23.05 -13.23 -18.43
C LEU A 82 22.28 -14.02 -17.36
N VAL A 83 20.95 -13.89 -17.30
CA VAL A 83 20.09 -14.70 -16.43
C VAL A 83 19.68 -15.98 -17.15
N GLY A 84 19.02 -15.88 -18.31
CA GLY A 84 18.62 -17.03 -19.11
C GLY A 84 17.73 -18.03 -18.34
N LYS A 85 17.98 -19.32 -18.50
CA LYS A 85 17.32 -20.40 -17.73
C LYS A 85 18.29 -21.11 -16.79
N PRO A 86 17.80 -21.91 -15.82
CA PRO A 86 18.65 -22.79 -15.03
C PRO A 86 19.56 -23.66 -15.91
N GLY A 87 20.81 -23.86 -15.48
CA GLY A 87 21.84 -24.58 -16.25
C GLY A 87 22.57 -23.73 -17.31
N GLU A 88 21.92 -22.71 -17.88
CA GLU A 88 22.53 -21.79 -18.87
C GLU A 88 22.95 -20.43 -18.28
N SER A 89 22.53 -20.15 -17.04
CA SER A 89 22.72 -18.84 -16.39
C SER A 89 24.19 -18.50 -16.11
N LYS A 90 24.64 -17.34 -16.62
CA LYS A 90 25.98 -16.81 -16.32
C LYS A 90 26.02 -16.17 -14.93
N LEU A 91 25.00 -15.41 -14.57
CA LEU A 91 24.88 -14.78 -13.26
C LEU A 91 24.50 -15.78 -12.16
N GLY A 92 23.89 -16.92 -12.52
CA GLY A 92 23.60 -18.01 -11.58
C GLY A 92 24.82 -18.44 -10.77
N LYS A 93 25.98 -18.56 -11.42
CA LYS A 93 27.25 -18.90 -10.75
C LYS A 93 27.64 -17.89 -9.68
N MET A 94 27.45 -16.61 -9.94
CA MET A 94 27.75 -15.55 -8.97
C MET A 94 26.82 -15.68 -7.75
N THR A 95 25.53 -15.94 -7.98
CA THR A 95 24.56 -16.15 -6.89
C THR A 95 24.88 -17.42 -6.10
N ASP A 96 25.24 -18.51 -6.78
CA ASP A 96 25.62 -19.76 -6.14
C ASP A 96 26.84 -19.56 -5.22
N THR A 97 27.93 -18.97 -5.72
CA THR A 97 29.12 -18.66 -4.90
C THR A 97 28.78 -17.75 -3.73
N TRP A 98 27.95 -16.72 -3.95
CA TRP A 98 27.53 -15.84 -2.86
C TRP A 98 26.79 -16.61 -1.76
N VAL A 99 25.88 -17.52 -2.13
CA VAL A 99 25.15 -18.37 -1.19
C VAL A 99 26.09 -19.33 -0.47
N GLU A 100 26.99 -20.02 -1.18
CA GLU A 100 28.00 -20.91 -0.58
C GLU A 100 28.81 -20.18 0.49
N GLU A 101 29.28 -18.97 0.21
CA GLU A 101 29.98 -18.14 1.19
C GLU A 101 29.10 -17.80 2.40
N ARG A 102 27.81 -17.53 2.22
CA ARG A 102 26.89 -17.28 3.35
C ARG A 102 26.71 -18.54 4.22
N VAL A 103 26.59 -19.73 3.61
CA VAL A 103 26.50 -21.01 4.35
C VAL A 103 27.76 -21.25 5.18
N LYS A 104 28.94 -21.04 4.61
CA LYS A 104 30.22 -21.15 5.34
C LYS A 104 30.31 -20.16 6.51
N ASN A 105 29.94 -18.89 6.27
CA ASN A 105 29.91 -17.87 7.31
C ASN A 105 28.93 -18.23 8.43
N PHE A 106 27.75 -18.76 8.11
CA PHE A 106 26.78 -19.20 9.10
C PHE A 106 27.26 -20.41 9.90
N ALA A 107 27.89 -21.39 9.24
CA ALA A 107 28.54 -22.52 9.90
C ALA A 107 29.60 -22.05 10.91
N LYS A 108 30.43 -21.06 10.53
CA LYS A 108 31.42 -20.44 11.41
C LYS A 108 30.78 -19.74 12.61
N LEU A 109 29.72 -18.96 12.40
CA LEU A 109 28.95 -18.33 13.50
C LEU A 109 28.37 -19.38 14.45
N CYS A 110 28.03 -20.55 13.92
CA CYS A 110 27.54 -21.69 14.69
C CYS A 110 28.67 -22.52 15.33
N GLY A 111 29.93 -22.10 15.28
CA GLY A 111 31.07 -22.80 15.88
C GLY A 111 31.68 -23.91 15.01
N GLY A 112 31.48 -23.87 13.70
CA GLY A 112 32.16 -24.73 12.74
C GLY A 112 33.67 -24.49 12.74
N GLY A 113 34.45 -25.57 12.66
CA GLY A 113 35.91 -25.52 12.62
C GLY A 113 36.48 -25.00 11.29
N LYS A 114 37.82 -24.96 11.18
CA LYS A 114 38.53 -24.49 9.98
C LYS A 114 38.15 -25.23 8.69
N GLU A 115 37.73 -26.49 8.79
CA GLU A 115 37.29 -27.31 7.66
C GLU A 115 36.02 -26.74 6.98
N CYS A 116 35.13 -26.11 7.74
CA CYS A 116 33.92 -25.45 7.23
C CYS A 116 34.24 -24.16 6.44
N ASP A 117 35.43 -23.58 6.62
CA ASP A 117 35.87 -22.37 5.91
C ASP A 117 36.39 -22.72 4.51
N GLY A 118 37.12 -23.84 4.41
CA GLY A 118 37.71 -24.32 3.16
C GLY A 118 36.74 -25.11 2.26
N SER A 119 35.62 -25.61 2.80
CA SER A 119 34.70 -26.47 2.05
C SER A 119 33.24 -26.21 2.44
N VAL A 120 32.42 -25.80 1.45
CA VAL A 120 30.98 -25.66 1.65
C VAL A 120 30.34 -27.01 2.01
N SER A 121 30.82 -28.12 1.45
CA SER A 121 30.34 -29.46 1.79
C SER A 121 30.51 -29.76 3.28
N GLU A 122 31.66 -29.42 3.87
CA GLU A 122 31.89 -29.63 5.31
C GLU A 122 31.06 -28.68 6.17
N ALA A 123 30.89 -27.43 5.74
CA ALA A 123 29.98 -26.48 6.38
C ALA A 123 28.53 -26.99 6.41
N LYS A 124 28.02 -27.51 5.28
CA LYS A 124 26.68 -28.12 5.19
C LYS A 124 26.53 -29.29 6.14
N LYS A 125 27.42 -30.28 6.06
CA LYS A 125 27.37 -31.46 6.94
C LYS A 125 27.43 -31.08 8.42
N PHE A 126 28.21 -30.05 8.78
CA PHE A 126 28.25 -29.54 10.14
C PHE A 126 26.88 -28.97 10.56
N LEU A 127 26.28 -28.14 9.72
CA LEU A 127 24.97 -27.53 9.96
C LEU A 127 23.85 -28.60 10.01
N GLU A 128 23.80 -29.54 9.06
CA GLU A 128 22.85 -30.66 9.02
C GLU A 128 22.93 -31.52 10.32
N ARG A 129 24.14 -31.74 10.86
CA ARG A 129 24.33 -32.45 12.14
C ARG A 129 23.90 -31.63 13.36
N LYS A 130 24.05 -30.31 13.29
CA LYS A 130 23.75 -29.39 14.40
C LYS A 130 22.25 -29.08 14.47
N PHE A 131 21.62 -28.87 13.32
CA PHE A 131 20.23 -28.52 13.13
C PHE A 131 19.50 -29.71 12.49
N LYS A 132 19.40 -30.78 13.27
CA LYS A 132 18.71 -32.00 12.83
C LYS A 132 17.22 -31.74 12.73
N ILE A 133 16.58 -32.44 11.81
CA ILE A 133 15.13 -32.48 11.62
C ILE A 133 14.69 -33.94 11.35
N PRO A 134 13.39 -34.27 11.53
CA PRO A 134 12.87 -35.62 11.28
C PRO A 134 12.31 -35.81 9.87
N TYR A 135 12.21 -34.76 9.04
CA TYR A 135 11.54 -34.77 7.73
C TYR A 135 12.49 -34.66 6.52
N ASP A 136 13.75 -35.05 6.71
CA ASP A 136 14.86 -34.96 5.73
C ASP A 136 15.09 -36.30 4.98
N GLN A 137 14.01 -37.01 4.62
CA GLN A 137 14.12 -38.29 3.91
C GLN A 137 14.47 -38.06 2.44
N THR A 138 15.49 -38.77 1.94
CA THR A 138 15.97 -38.64 0.55
C THR A 138 15.49 -39.76 -0.38
N GLY A 139 14.76 -40.76 0.15
CA GLY A 139 14.24 -41.90 -0.59
C GLY A 139 15.22 -43.07 -0.78
N ALA A 140 16.47 -42.96 -0.34
CA ALA A 140 17.46 -44.04 -0.41
C ALA A 140 17.43 -44.91 0.87
N GLY A 141 16.85 -46.11 0.79
CA GLY A 141 16.83 -47.07 1.92
C GLY A 141 15.71 -46.86 2.95
N ASP A 142 14.87 -45.84 2.77
CA ASP A 142 13.69 -45.57 3.59
C ASP A 142 12.42 -46.15 2.94
N ALA A 143 11.39 -46.47 3.74
CA ALA A 143 10.08 -46.94 3.27
C ALA A 143 9.35 -45.97 2.30
N GLY A 144 9.96 -44.81 2.00
CA GLY A 144 9.37 -43.71 1.25
C GLY A 144 9.63 -43.70 -0.27
N SER A 145 10.54 -44.49 -0.82
CA SER A 145 10.90 -44.38 -2.26
C SER A 145 9.76 -44.80 -3.20
N GLU A 146 9.01 -45.84 -2.84
CA GLU A 146 7.94 -46.41 -3.68
C GLU A 146 6.61 -45.68 -3.53
N ILE A 147 6.27 -45.25 -2.30
CA ILE A 147 5.00 -44.58 -1.98
C ILE A 147 5.04 -43.07 -2.32
N PHE A 148 6.17 -42.39 -2.06
CA PHE A 148 6.26 -40.93 -2.19
C PHE A 148 7.05 -40.48 -3.43
N ARG A 149 7.65 -41.43 -4.18
CA ARG A 149 8.53 -41.17 -5.35
C ARG A 149 9.58 -40.11 -5.02
N LEU A 150 10.16 -40.22 -3.83
CA LEU A 150 11.21 -39.33 -3.34
C LEU A 150 12.56 -39.76 -3.91
N ASN A 151 13.36 -38.77 -4.28
CA ASN A 151 14.75 -38.95 -4.62
C ASN A 151 15.55 -37.73 -4.13
N THR A 152 16.88 -37.84 -4.21
CA THR A 152 17.80 -36.77 -3.79
C THR A 152 17.59 -35.46 -4.54
N LYS A 153 16.93 -35.47 -5.71
CA LYS A 153 16.66 -34.26 -6.50
C LYS A 153 15.35 -33.55 -6.16
N ASN A 154 14.32 -34.24 -5.68
CA ASN A 154 13.00 -33.64 -5.46
C ASN A 154 12.57 -33.54 -3.99
N HIS A 155 13.27 -34.19 -3.06
CA HIS A 155 12.82 -34.27 -1.67
C HIS A 155 12.65 -32.90 -0.98
N HIS A 156 13.56 -31.92 -1.16
CA HIS A 156 13.33 -30.59 -0.58
C HIS A 156 12.06 -29.92 -1.13
N PHE A 157 11.71 -30.16 -2.40
CA PHE A 157 10.47 -29.61 -2.96
C PHE A 157 9.25 -30.33 -2.42
N LYS A 158 9.28 -31.67 -2.34
CA LYS A 158 8.11 -32.43 -1.88
C LYS A 158 7.86 -32.29 -0.37
N SER A 159 8.91 -32.26 0.44
CA SER A 159 8.82 -32.17 1.89
C SER A 159 8.46 -30.73 2.31
N LEU A 160 7.27 -30.57 2.89
CA LEU A 160 6.75 -29.24 3.24
C LEU A 160 7.66 -28.50 4.22
N GLY A 161 8.38 -29.23 5.09
CA GLY A 161 9.30 -28.62 6.03
C GLY A 161 10.49 -27.90 5.40
N HIS A 162 10.86 -28.22 4.15
CA HIS A 162 11.93 -27.54 3.40
C HIS A 162 11.40 -26.41 2.49
N ASN A 163 10.08 -26.17 2.45
CA ASN A 163 9.52 -25.06 1.70
C ASN A 163 9.72 -23.74 2.48
N PRO A 164 10.35 -22.70 1.89
CA PRO A 164 10.55 -21.41 2.55
C PRO A 164 9.27 -20.55 2.55
N THR A 165 8.18 -21.10 3.08
CA THR A 165 6.87 -20.45 3.22
C THR A 165 6.41 -20.48 4.68
N LEU A 166 5.43 -19.65 5.04
CA LEU A 166 4.86 -19.68 6.40
C LEU A 166 4.22 -21.03 6.71
N LEU A 167 3.60 -21.66 5.70
CA LEU A 167 3.01 -22.98 5.84
C LEU A 167 4.10 -24.06 5.97
N GLY A 168 5.19 -23.94 5.21
CA GLY A 168 6.35 -24.82 5.36
C GLY A 168 6.99 -24.74 6.74
N LEU A 169 7.14 -23.53 7.30
CA LEU A 169 7.58 -23.35 8.69
C LEU A 169 6.61 -24.00 9.68
N PHE A 170 5.30 -23.86 9.47
CA PHE A 170 4.29 -24.51 10.32
C PHE A 170 4.44 -26.04 10.29
N PHE A 171 4.51 -26.65 9.10
CA PHE A 171 4.68 -28.10 8.97
C PHE A 171 6.03 -28.57 9.53
N SER A 172 7.10 -27.81 9.33
CA SER A 172 8.40 -28.09 9.94
C SER A 172 8.33 -28.16 11.47
N ILE A 173 7.65 -27.21 12.11
CA ILE A 173 7.49 -27.25 13.57
C ILE A 173 6.60 -28.42 13.98
N LEU A 174 5.45 -28.61 13.30
CA LEU A 174 4.53 -29.71 13.55
C LEU A 174 5.25 -31.07 13.48
N ASP A 175 6.04 -31.28 12.44
CA ASP A 175 6.78 -32.51 12.19
C ASP A 175 7.84 -32.79 13.24
N GLN A 176 8.50 -31.75 13.74
CA GLN A 176 9.44 -31.88 14.86
C GLN A 176 8.73 -32.26 16.16
N PHE A 177 7.53 -31.73 16.42
CA PHE A 177 6.75 -32.07 17.60
C PHE A 177 6.20 -33.50 17.55
N CYS A 178 5.76 -33.94 16.37
CA CYS A 178 5.05 -35.21 16.19
C CYS A 178 5.95 -36.35 15.71
N ASN A 179 7.24 -36.11 15.43
CA ASN A 179 8.11 -37.05 14.73
C ASN A 179 7.48 -37.55 13.42
N THR A 180 6.94 -36.61 12.65
CA THR A 180 6.30 -36.88 11.35
C THR A 180 7.08 -36.25 10.21
N SER A 181 6.67 -36.52 8.97
CA SER A 181 7.16 -35.84 7.77
C SER A 181 6.02 -35.70 6.77
N HIS A 182 5.64 -34.47 6.44
CA HIS A 182 4.57 -34.18 5.48
C HIS A 182 5.12 -33.86 4.09
N PHE A 183 4.60 -34.56 3.08
CA PHE A 183 4.98 -34.43 1.68
C PHE A 183 3.80 -34.08 0.80
N VAL A 184 4.06 -33.32 -0.26
CA VAL A 184 3.14 -33.19 -1.40
C VAL A 184 3.68 -34.02 -2.57
N ALA A 185 2.89 -34.98 -3.05
CA ALA A 185 3.25 -35.83 -4.18
C ALA A 185 2.01 -36.18 -5.00
N ASN A 186 2.10 -36.08 -6.34
CA ASN A 186 0.99 -36.34 -7.27
C ASN A 186 -0.30 -35.56 -6.96
N GLY A 187 -0.20 -34.39 -6.34
CA GLY A 187 -1.37 -33.60 -5.95
C GLY A 187 -2.02 -33.98 -4.62
N GLU A 188 -1.40 -34.86 -3.83
CA GLU A 188 -1.92 -35.31 -2.55
C GLU A 188 -0.98 -34.94 -1.41
N LEU A 189 -1.56 -34.66 -0.23
CA LEU A 189 -0.82 -34.48 1.02
C LEU A 189 -0.64 -35.83 1.70
N ILE A 190 0.60 -36.27 1.85
CA ILE A 190 0.94 -37.58 2.42
C ILE A 190 1.80 -37.35 3.68
N SER A 191 1.49 -38.08 4.76
CA SER A 191 2.20 -37.97 6.04
C SER A 191 2.88 -39.28 6.40
N LEU A 192 4.18 -39.23 6.70
CA LEU A 192 4.94 -40.33 7.27
C LEU A 192 4.98 -40.19 8.80
N LYS A 193 4.56 -41.24 9.50
CA LYS A 193 4.67 -41.34 10.96
C LYS A 193 5.99 -42.01 11.36
N ASP A 194 6.46 -41.70 12.56
CA ASP A 194 7.75 -42.18 13.10
C ASP A 194 8.90 -41.93 12.10
N ALA A 195 8.93 -40.71 11.59
CA ALA A 195 9.74 -40.30 10.45
C ALA A 195 11.25 -40.49 10.71
N LYS A 196 11.68 -40.46 11.98
CA LYS A 196 13.06 -40.71 12.37
C LYS A 196 13.15 -41.45 13.70
N SER A 197 13.88 -42.56 13.69
CA SER A 197 14.15 -43.35 14.90
C SER A 197 14.95 -42.54 15.93
N GLY A 198 14.50 -42.55 17.19
CA GLY A 198 15.15 -41.83 18.30
C GLY A 198 15.09 -40.31 18.21
N TRP A 199 14.16 -39.75 17.41
CA TRP A 199 13.96 -38.31 17.33
C TRP A 199 13.24 -37.78 18.57
N GLU A 200 13.80 -36.73 19.16
CA GLU A 200 13.16 -35.95 20.21
C GLU A 200 13.46 -34.46 20.00
N LEU A 201 12.40 -33.65 19.95
CA LEU A 201 12.53 -32.20 19.91
C LEU A 201 12.99 -31.66 21.27
N GLN A 202 14.13 -30.97 21.25
CA GLN A 202 14.74 -30.39 22.45
C GLN A 202 13.87 -29.28 23.06
N GLY A 203 13.90 -29.18 24.40
CA GLY A 203 13.19 -28.17 25.18
C GLY A 203 12.27 -28.79 26.23
N ASN A 204 12.31 -28.27 27.46
CA ASN A 204 11.54 -28.82 28.59
C ASN A 204 10.11 -28.23 28.69
N THR A 205 9.78 -27.22 27.89
CA THR A 205 8.47 -26.55 27.86
C THR A 205 8.02 -26.33 26.43
N VAL A 206 6.72 -26.13 26.22
CA VAL A 206 6.17 -25.85 24.88
C VAL A 206 6.82 -24.62 24.22
N PRO A 207 6.97 -23.45 24.89
CA PRO A 207 7.69 -22.32 24.30
C PRO A 207 9.15 -22.62 23.95
N ALA A 208 9.86 -23.39 24.80
CA ALA A 208 11.23 -23.79 24.51
C ALA A 208 11.31 -24.72 23.29
N LYS A 209 10.39 -25.69 23.18
CA LYS A 209 10.28 -26.58 22.01
C LYS A 209 9.95 -25.82 20.73
N LEU A 210 9.06 -24.83 20.79
CA LEU A 210 8.76 -23.94 19.65
C LEU A 210 10.00 -23.18 19.19
N PHE A 211 10.75 -22.60 20.13
CA PHE A 211 12.01 -21.91 19.81
C PHE A 211 13.05 -22.87 19.21
N CYS A 212 13.27 -24.03 19.83
CA CYS A 212 14.18 -25.05 19.30
C CYS A 212 13.76 -25.53 17.90
N GLY A 213 12.46 -25.75 17.68
CA GLY A 213 11.91 -26.17 16.39
C GLY A 213 12.15 -25.12 15.30
N PHE A 214 11.96 -23.84 15.62
CA PHE A 214 12.28 -22.73 14.72
C PHE A 214 13.79 -22.66 14.42
N VAL A 215 14.65 -22.78 15.43
CA VAL A 215 16.11 -22.71 15.26
C VAL A 215 16.62 -23.88 14.42
N ASN A 216 16.12 -25.10 14.66
CA ASN A 216 16.42 -26.28 13.84
C ASN A 216 16.03 -26.05 12.38
N TRP A 217 14.79 -25.60 12.14
CA TRP A 217 14.32 -25.31 10.79
C TRP A 217 15.20 -24.25 10.11
N PHE A 218 15.43 -23.12 10.76
CA PHE A 218 16.21 -22.02 10.20
C PHE A 218 17.63 -22.46 9.85
N GLY A 219 18.30 -23.17 10.76
CA GLY A 219 19.65 -23.65 10.54
C GLY A 219 19.75 -24.72 9.45
N HIS A 220 18.76 -25.62 9.38
CA HIS A 220 18.68 -26.66 8.34
C HIS A 220 18.39 -26.07 6.96
N MET A 221 17.48 -25.09 6.88
CA MET A 221 17.23 -24.35 5.63
C MET A 221 18.49 -23.69 5.10
N ILE A 222 19.32 -23.10 5.97
CA ILE A 222 20.58 -22.48 5.55
C ILE A 222 21.57 -23.52 5.01
N SER A 223 21.64 -24.74 5.57
CA SER A 223 22.47 -25.78 4.95
C SER A 223 21.98 -26.13 3.55
N ASP A 224 20.67 -26.24 3.35
CA ASP A 224 20.10 -26.65 2.07
C ASP A 224 20.25 -25.59 0.98
N MET A 225 20.41 -24.31 1.34
CA MET A 225 20.47 -23.20 0.38
C MET A 225 21.54 -23.37 -0.70
N SER A 226 22.73 -23.88 -0.37
CA SER A 226 23.84 -24.03 -1.33
C SER A 226 23.78 -25.31 -2.16
N GLY A 227 22.87 -26.23 -1.84
CA GLY A 227 22.77 -27.54 -2.48
C GLY A 227 23.96 -28.47 -2.25
N SER A 228 23.80 -29.75 -2.56
CA SER A 228 24.85 -30.76 -2.37
C SER A 228 25.90 -30.73 -3.49
N SER A 229 27.16 -30.52 -3.12
CA SER A 229 28.32 -30.49 -4.04
C SER A 229 28.94 -31.87 -4.30
N GLY A 230 28.39 -32.94 -3.71
CA GLY A 230 28.96 -34.30 -3.73
C GLY A 230 28.66 -35.14 -4.98
N GLY A 231 27.89 -34.61 -5.95
CA GLY A 231 27.53 -35.31 -7.19
C GLY A 231 27.86 -34.48 -8.44
N ASN A 232 27.72 -35.09 -9.63
CA ASN A 232 27.87 -34.37 -10.90
C ASN A 232 26.73 -33.35 -11.08
N GLY A 233 26.97 -32.08 -10.75
CA GLY A 233 26.03 -30.98 -11.00
C GLY A 233 26.02 -29.89 -9.91
N ARG A 234 25.09 -28.94 -10.03
CA ARG A 234 24.93 -27.74 -9.17
C ARG A 234 24.37 -28.04 -7.76
N GLY A 235 23.94 -29.27 -7.50
CA GLY A 235 23.22 -29.65 -6.28
C GLY A 235 21.83 -29.02 -6.18
N MET A 236 20.95 -29.60 -5.36
CA MET A 236 19.59 -29.05 -5.16
C MET A 236 19.56 -28.07 -4.00
N GLY A 237 19.25 -26.79 -4.27
CA GLY A 237 19.08 -25.78 -3.24
C GLY A 237 17.73 -25.92 -2.50
N ILE A 238 17.38 -24.93 -1.68
CA ILE A 238 16.00 -24.83 -1.19
C ILE A 238 15.06 -24.45 -2.35
N PRO A 239 13.84 -25.00 -2.37
CA PRO A 239 12.82 -24.64 -3.35
C PRO A 239 12.58 -23.14 -3.45
N SER A 240 12.18 -22.70 -4.64
CA SER A 240 11.84 -21.29 -4.86
C SER A 240 10.58 -20.91 -4.02
N PRO A 241 10.60 -19.82 -3.22
CA PRO A 241 9.45 -19.39 -2.44
C PRO A 241 8.12 -19.30 -3.21
N PHE A 242 8.14 -18.83 -4.46
CA PHE A 242 6.91 -18.70 -5.27
C PHE A 242 6.38 -20.05 -5.75
N MET A 243 7.26 -20.94 -6.22
CA MET A 243 6.86 -22.27 -6.71
C MET A 243 6.37 -23.19 -5.59
N CYS A 244 6.85 -22.99 -4.35
CA CYS A 244 6.35 -23.69 -3.17
C CYS A 244 4.86 -23.45 -2.88
N TRP A 245 4.29 -22.32 -3.34
CA TRP A 245 2.86 -22.08 -3.17
C TRP A 245 1.99 -23.15 -3.84
N THR A 246 2.51 -23.86 -4.85
CA THR A 246 1.78 -24.99 -5.44
C THR A 246 1.58 -26.12 -4.43
N ASN A 247 2.58 -26.44 -3.61
CA ASN A 247 2.44 -27.37 -2.49
C ASN A 247 1.52 -26.80 -1.42
N ASP A 248 1.66 -25.51 -1.10
CA ASP A 248 0.84 -24.88 -0.07
C ASP A 248 -0.66 -24.93 -0.44
N ILE A 249 -0.99 -24.69 -1.72
CA ILE A 249 -2.35 -24.78 -2.24
C ILE A 249 -2.90 -26.20 -2.07
N ILE A 250 -2.13 -27.23 -2.45
CA ILE A 250 -2.54 -28.63 -2.30
C ILE A 250 -2.75 -28.95 -0.81
N ALA A 251 -1.77 -28.65 0.04
CA ALA A 251 -1.85 -28.94 1.47
C ALA A 251 -3.05 -28.25 2.13
N LEU A 252 -3.33 -26.99 1.78
CA LEU A 252 -4.48 -26.25 2.28
C LEU A 252 -5.81 -26.82 1.78
N LYS A 253 -5.90 -27.21 0.50
CA LYS A 253 -7.11 -27.79 -0.07
C LYS A 253 -7.43 -29.13 0.57
N GLU A 254 -6.46 -30.04 0.66
CA GLU A 254 -6.61 -31.33 1.33
C GLU A 254 -7.01 -31.18 2.81
N THR A 255 -6.34 -30.30 3.55
CA THR A 255 -6.67 -30.03 4.97
C THR A 255 -8.07 -29.45 5.18
N ARG A 256 -8.64 -28.82 4.14
CA ARG A 256 -9.99 -28.22 4.14
C ARG A 256 -11.03 -29.09 3.44
N GLU A 257 -10.69 -30.31 3.05
CA GLU A 257 -11.56 -31.22 2.30
C GLU A 257 -12.07 -30.60 0.98
N ILE A 258 -11.27 -29.69 0.39
CA ILE A 258 -11.54 -29.08 -0.92
C ILE A 258 -10.87 -29.96 -1.98
N PRO A 259 -11.59 -30.44 -3.01
CA PRO A 259 -11.00 -31.26 -4.05
C PRO A 259 -9.85 -30.56 -4.79
N THR A 260 -8.71 -31.22 -4.90
CA THR A 260 -7.59 -30.79 -5.73
C THR A 260 -7.96 -30.92 -7.21
N THR A 261 -7.85 -29.84 -7.98
CA THR A 261 -8.21 -29.80 -9.40
C THR A 261 -7.07 -30.30 -10.29
N ASP A 262 -7.39 -30.65 -11.54
CA ASP A 262 -6.36 -31.01 -12.53
C ASP A 262 -5.37 -29.87 -12.80
N PHE A 263 -5.84 -28.62 -12.69
CA PHE A 263 -4.98 -27.45 -12.81
C PHE A 263 -3.97 -27.36 -11.66
N ASP A 264 -4.41 -27.59 -10.41
CA ASP A 264 -3.51 -27.58 -9.25
C ASP A 264 -2.42 -28.65 -9.40
N ARG A 265 -2.81 -29.87 -9.81
CA ARG A 265 -1.89 -30.98 -10.10
C ARG A 265 -0.90 -30.62 -11.20
N ALA A 266 -1.38 -30.10 -12.32
CA ALA A 266 -0.52 -29.73 -13.45
C ALA A 266 0.48 -28.62 -13.08
N LEU A 267 0.06 -27.63 -12.30
CA LEU A 267 0.95 -26.57 -11.80
C LEU A 267 2.01 -27.12 -10.83
N ASN A 268 1.61 -27.99 -9.91
CA ASN A 268 2.53 -28.61 -8.96
C ASN A 268 3.56 -29.51 -9.66
N ASP A 269 3.11 -30.34 -10.60
CA ASP A 269 3.98 -31.18 -11.41
C ASP A 269 4.97 -30.34 -12.25
N MET A 270 4.52 -29.21 -12.79
CA MET A 270 5.40 -28.28 -13.50
C MET A 270 6.43 -27.66 -12.56
N ALA A 271 6.01 -27.21 -11.36
CA ALA A 271 6.89 -26.64 -10.35
C ALA A 271 7.96 -27.64 -9.87
N GLU A 272 7.60 -28.91 -9.66
CA GLU A 272 8.57 -29.98 -9.35
C GLU A 272 9.57 -30.16 -10.50
N LYS A 273 9.10 -30.22 -11.75
CA LYS A 273 9.95 -30.41 -12.93
C LYS A 273 10.97 -29.29 -13.09
N ILE A 274 10.54 -28.03 -13.04
CA ILE A 274 11.46 -26.89 -13.18
C ILE A 274 12.41 -26.80 -11.97
N TYR A 275 11.97 -27.18 -10.77
CA TYR A 275 12.83 -27.25 -9.60
C TYR A 275 13.97 -28.25 -9.82
N VAL A 276 13.67 -29.46 -10.34
CA VAL A 276 14.67 -30.49 -10.68
C VAL A 276 15.66 -30.01 -11.75
N GLU A 277 15.24 -29.13 -12.67
CA GLU A 277 16.13 -28.47 -13.64
C GLU A 277 17.00 -27.35 -13.02
N GLY A 278 16.80 -27.04 -11.73
CA GLY A 278 17.59 -26.06 -10.98
C GLY A 278 16.89 -24.71 -10.75
N TYR A 279 15.57 -24.63 -10.96
CA TYR A 279 14.75 -23.46 -10.62
C TYR A 279 14.51 -23.40 -9.09
N ASP A 280 15.56 -23.10 -8.35
CA ASP A 280 15.57 -23.00 -6.89
C ASP A 280 15.65 -21.54 -6.41
N ALA A 281 15.66 -21.31 -5.09
CA ALA A 281 15.72 -19.95 -4.54
C ALA A 281 16.97 -19.17 -4.99
N ARG A 282 18.08 -19.86 -5.30
CA ARG A 282 19.31 -19.22 -5.81
C ARG A 282 19.07 -18.67 -7.22
N PHE A 283 18.47 -19.46 -8.10
CA PHE A 283 18.14 -18.98 -9.45
C PHE A 283 17.13 -17.83 -9.40
N GLN A 284 16.16 -17.91 -8.48
CA GLN A 284 15.19 -16.84 -8.29
C GLN A 284 15.83 -15.53 -7.78
N ALA A 285 16.86 -15.64 -6.93
CA ALA A 285 17.70 -14.50 -6.56
C ALA A 285 18.52 -13.96 -7.75
N THR A 286 18.96 -14.80 -8.68
CA THR A 286 19.57 -14.37 -9.94
C THR A 286 18.60 -13.55 -10.79
N GLN A 287 17.33 -13.98 -10.91
CA GLN A 287 16.29 -13.23 -11.61
C GLN A 287 16.03 -11.83 -10.99
N ALA A 288 16.25 -11.67 -9.68
CA ALA A 288 16.08 -10.37 -9.03
C ALA A 288 17.15 -9.32 -9.42
N ILE A 289 18.32 -9.75 -9.94
CA ILE A 289 19.43 -8.85 -10.29
C ILE A 289 19.03 -7.81 -11.34
N PRO A 290 18.54 -8.16 -12.55
CA PRO A 290 18.13 -7.17 -13.54
C PRO A 290 17.00 -6.26 -13.05
N VAL A 291 16.07 -6.79 -12.24
CA VAL A 291 14.97 -6.01 -11.65
C VAL A 291 15.52 -4.92 -10.74
N PHE A 292 16.48 -5.26 -9.87
CA PHE A 292 17.15 -4.30 -9.00
C PHE A 292 17.98 -3.28 -9.78
N VAL A 293 18.74 -3.72 -10.79
CA VAL A 293 19.54 -2.84 -11.65
C VAL A 293 18.64 -1.83 -12.37
N ASN A 294 17.48 -2.27 -12.89
CA ASN A 294 16.52 -1.40 -13.54
C ASN A 294 16.01 -0.30 -12.59
N GLU A 295 15.70 -0.65 -11.34
CA GLU A 295 15.34 0.33 -10.31
C GLU A 295 16.44 1.36 -10.07
N MET A 296 17.69 0.90 -9.93
CA MET A 296 18.82 1.79 -9.65
C MET A 296 19.05 2.75 -10.81
N ILE A 297 19.07 2.26 -12.05
CA ILE A 297 19.29 3.09 -13.23
C ILE A 297 18.20 4.17 -13.33
N VAL A 298 16.92 3.80 -13.22
CA VAL A 298 15.81 4.76 -13.32
C VAL A 298 15.90 5.83 -12.22
N ARG A 299 16.16 5.44 -10.97
CA ARG A 299 16.27 6.37 -9.85
C ARG A 299 17.45 7.31 -10.02
N THR A 300 18.61 6.80 -10.44
CA THR A 300 19.79 7.60 -10.72
C THR A 300 19.54 8.60 -11.86
N LEU A 301 18.97 8.14 -12.97
CA LEU A 301 18.65 9.00 -14.12
C LEU A 301 17.68 10.13 -13.73
N TYR A 302 16.65 9.81 -12.95
CA TYR A 302 15.73 10.81 -12.40
C TYR A 302 16.46 11.83 -11.52
N SER A 303 17.20 11.37 -10.51
CA SER A 303 17.87 12.26 -9.55
C SER A 303 18.91 13.15 -10.21
N VAL A 304 19.70 12.62 -11.15
CA VAL A 304 20.70 13.40 -11.90
C VAL A 304 20.01 14.48 -12.73
N ARG A 305 18.93 14.15 -13.45
CA ARG A 305 18.19 15.15 -14.25
C ARG A 305 17.60 16.26 -13.39
N ARG A 306 16.95 15.92 -12.28
CA ARG A 306 16.35 16.92 -11.39
C ARG A 306 17.41 17.78 -10.70
N MET A 307 18.59 17.23 -10.44
CA MET A 307 19.73 17.99 -9.95
C MET A 307 20.18 19.04 -10.97
N PHE A 308 20.28 18.70 -12.25
CA PHE A 308 20.61 19.68 -13.29
C PHE A 308 19.56 20.78 -13.43
N CYS A 309 18.26 20.43 -13.37
CA CYS A 309 17.19 21.43 -13.35
C CYS A 309 17.29 22.37 -12.14
N TYR A 310 17.53 21.81 -10.94
CA TYR A 310 17.69 22.60 -9.71
C TYR A 310 18.80 23.65 -9.82
N PHE A 311 19.96 23.26 -10.34
CA PHE A 311 21.08 24.19 -10.52
C PHE A 311 20.85 25.19 -11.66
N GLY A 312 20.14 24.80 -12.72
CA GLY A 312 19.75 25.69 -13.82
C GLY A 312 18.80 26.81 -13.36
N ASP A 313 17.86 26.49 -12.47
CA ASP A 313 16.82 27.43 -12.05
C ASP A 313 17.27 28.36 -10.90
N LYS A 314 18.02 27.84 -9.91
CA LYS A 314 18.39 28.60 -8.71
C LYS A 314 19.80 29.20 -8.74
N GLY A 315 20.65 28.75 -9.66
CA GLY A 315 22.08 29.06 -9.68
C GLY A 315 22.85 28.42 -8.52
N ILE A 316 24.17 28.31 -8.66
CA ILE A 316 25.04 27.67 -7.64
C ILE A 316 25.07 28.49 -6.33
N GLU A 317 24.83 29.80 -6.42
CA GLU A 317 24.97 30.74 -5.31
C GLU A 317 23.88 30.61 -4.24
N LYS A 318 22.71 30.04 -4.57
CA LYS A 318 21.62 29.75 -3.62
C LYS A 318 21.55 28.28 -3.24
N PHE A 319 22.69 27.59 -3.29
CA PHE A 319 22.76 26.16 -2.99
C PHE A 319 22.41 25.87 -1.53
N SER A 320 21.46 24.95 -1.35
CA SER A 320 21.11 24.32 -0.09
C SER A 320 20.98 22.84 -0.34
N PHE A 321 21.77 22.02 0.35
CA PHE A 321 21.71 20.57 0.19
C PHE A 321 20.31 20.02 0.49
N LYS A 322 19.64 20.59 1.50
CA LYS A 322 18.28 20.20 1.89
C LYS A 322 17.28 20.45 0.77
N ASP A 323 17.35 21.62 0.13
CA ASP A 323 16.41 21.99 -0.93
C ASP A 323 16.67 21.21 -2.22
N MET A 324 17.95 20.98 -2.54
CA MET A 324 18.34 20.11 -3.65
C MET A 324 17.83 18.68 -3.43
N TRP A 325 18.08 18.10 -2.25
CA TRP A 325 17.63 16.74 -1.92
C TRP A 325 16.10 16.62 -2.01
N ASN A 326 15.36 17.55 -1.41
CA ASN A 326 13.89 17.56 -1.47
C ASN A 326 13.35 17.63 -2.91
N SER A 327 14.10 18.27 -3.81
CA SER A 327 13.75 18.36 -5.23
C SER A 327 14.13 17.11 -6.04
N CYS A 328 15.17 16.40 -5.62
CA CYS A 328 15.80 15.31 -6.40
C CYS A 328 15.59 13.91 -5.83
N GLU A 329 15.04 13.78 -4.61
CA GLU A 329 14.86 12.50 -3.91
C GLU A 329 14.03 11.51 -4.76
N PRO A 330 14.58 10.33 -5.09
CA PRO A 330 13.91 9.42 -6.02
C PRO A 330 12.90 8.47 -5.35
N PHE A 331 12.70 8.53 -4.03
CA PHE A 331 11.98 7.47 -3.31
C PHE A 331 10.47 7.70 -3.18
N LYS A 332 10.06 8.94 -2.92
CA LYS A 332 8.65 9.29 -2.61
C LYS A 332 7.92 9.99 -3.76
N ASN A 333 8.54 10.07 -4.94
CA ASN A 333 8.06 10.90 -6.03
C ASN A 333 7.15 10.14 -7.03
N ALA A 334 5.99 10.72 -7.39
CA ALA A 334 5.05 10.14 -8.35
C ALA A 334 5.65 10.00 -9.77
N THR A 335 6.52 10.91 -10.19
CA THR A 335 7.27 10.83 -11.46
C THR A 335 8.14 9.58 -11.49
N VAL A 336 8.88 9.29 -10.42
CA VAL A 336 9.73 8.10 -10.36
C VAL A 336 8.89 6.82 -10.39
N LYS A 337 7.75 6.80 -9.69
CA LYS A 337 6.82 5.65 -9.77
C LYS A 337 6.37 5.42 -11.21
N ARG A 338 5.99 6.46 -11.93
CA ARG A 338 5.59 6.37 -13.34
C ARG A 338 6.74 5.89 -14.23
N MET A 339 7.94 6.43 -14.06
CA MET A 339 9.14 5.98 -14.79
C MET A 339 9.42 4.49 -14.53
N LEU A 340 9.36 4.05 -13.27
CA LEU A 340 9.56 2.65 -12.90
C LEU A 340 8.48 1.74 -13.50
N THR A 341 7.22 2.18 -13.57
CA THR A 341 6.16 1.44 -14.25
C THR A 341 6.49 1.23 -15.72
N VAL A 342 6.97 2.26 -16.42
CA VAL A 342 7.36 2.16 -17.83
C VAL A 342 8.60 1.27 -18.02
N ALA A 343 9.59 1.43 -17.15
CA ALA A 343 10.82 0.64 -17.20
C ALA A 343 10.56 -0.85 -16.94
N HIS A 344 9.80 -1.20 -15.90
CA HIS A 344 9.45 -2.59 -15.62
C HIS A 344 8.47 -3.16 -16.64
N GLY A 345 7.57 -2.34 -17.20
CA GLY A 345 6.70 -2.77 -18.30
C GLY A 345 7.49 -3.13 -19.55
N THR A 346 8.45 -2.28 -19.94
CA THR A 346 9.33 -2.55 -21.09
C THR A 346 10.21 -3.78 -20.86
N PHE A 347 10.77 -3.90 -19.65
CA PHE A 347 11.52 -5.09 -19.23
C PHE A 347 10.68 -6.37 -19.39
N CYS A 348 9.48 -6.40 -18.81
CA CYS A 348 8.61 -7.59 -18.85
C CYS A 348 8.16 -7.93 -20.28
N LEU A 349 7.92 -6.92 -21.13
CA LEU A 349 7.53 -7.15 -22.52
C LEU A 349 8.64 -7.86 -23.31
N ILE A 350 9.89 -7.44 -23.13
CA ILE A 350 11.04 -8.05 -23.81
C ILE A 350 11.31 -9.46 -23.28
N ASP A 351 11.32 -9.61 -21.95
CA ASP A 351 11.53 -10.89 -21.27
C ASP A 351 10.46 -11.92 -21.65
N MET A 352 9.18 -11.56 -21.53
CA MET A 352 8.06 -12.42 -21.92
C MET A 352 8.09 -12.75 -23.41
N GLY A 353 8.51 -11.81 -24.26
CA GLY A 353 8.72 -12.02 -25.68
C GLY A 353 9.77 -13.10 -25.96
N ASP A 354 10.97 -12.99 -25.36
CA ASP A 354 12.02 -14.00 -25.51
C ASP A 354 11.59 -15.36 -24.95
N ALA A 355 11.04 -15.40 -23.73
CA ALA A 355 10.57 -16.63 -23.11
C ALA A 355 9.52 -17.34 -23.98
N THR A 356 8.60 -16.59 -24.60
CA THR A 356 7.59 -17.14 -25.52
C THR A 356 8.25 -17.73 -26.76
N ILE A 357 9.14 -16.98 -27.43
CA ILE A 357 9.85 -17.43 -28.63
C ILE A 357 10.64 -18.71 -28.32
N ARG A 358 11.39 -18.74 -27.21
CA ARG A 358 12.15 -19.90 -26.77
C ARG A 358 11.25 -21.09 -26.42
N GLY A 359 10.10 -20.85 -25.80
CA GLY A 359 9.09 -21.87 -25.52
C GLY A 359 8.59 -22.58 -26.78
N PHE A 360 8.38 -21.85 -27.88
CA PHE A 360 8.01 -22.44 -29.18
C PHE A 360 9.18 -23.15 -29.88
N ILE A 361 10.38 -22.58 -29.83
CA ILE A 361 11.58 -23.18 -30.44
C ILE A 361 11.89 -24.54 -29.78
N CYS A 362 11.95 -24.59 -28.45
CA CYS A 362 12.26 -25.80 -27.71
C CYS A 362 11.13 -26.85 -27.77
N GLY A 363 9.89 -26.42 -28.00
CA GLY A 363 8.75 -27.32 -28.20
C GLY A 363 8.57 -27.81 -29.66
N GLY A 364 9.51 -27.53 -30.57
CA GLY A 364 9.45 -28.01 -31.95
C GLY A 364 8.25 -27.46 -32.76
N GLY A 365 7.82 -26.23 -32.44
CA GLY A 365 6.63 -25.60 -33.04
C GLY A 365 5.37 -25.66 -32.17
N ALA A 366 5.33 -26.51 -31.14
CA ALA A 366 4.33 -26.44 -30.07
C ALA A 366 4.85 -25.60 -28.90
N PHE A 367 3.96 -24.97 -28.14
CA PHE A 367 4.35 -24.17 -26.97
C PHE A 367 4.77 -25.08 -25.81
N ASN A 368 6.03 -24.96 -25.36
CA ASN A 368 6.53 -25.62 -24.15
C ASN A 368 6.40 -24.70 -22.92
N PRO A 369 5.45 -24.96 -22.00
CA PRO A 369 5.26 -24.11 -20.83
C PRO A 369 6.41 -24.21 -19.80
N GLN A 370 7.10 -25.34 -19.71
CA GLN A 370 8.21 -25.50 -18.76
C GLN A 370 9.40 -24.63 -19.17
N GLU A 371 9.77 -24.64 -20.46
CA GLU A 371 10.83 -23.78 -20.99
C GLU A 371 10.48 -22.30 -20.83
N PHE A 372 9.22 -21.94 -21.10
CA PHE A 372 8.73 -20.58 -20.91
C PHE A 372 8.91 -20.11 -19.45
N VAL A 373 8.42 -20.89 -18.47
CA VAL A 373 8.48 -20.52 -17.05
C VAL A 373 9.92 -20.45 -16.54
N MET A 374 10.80 -21.35 -16.99
CA MET A 374 12.21 -21.32 -16.59
C MET A 374 12.96 -20.07 -17.07
N ARG A 375 12.51 -19.44 -18.16
CA ARG A 375 13.11 -18.22 -18.70
C ARG A 375 12.44 -16.96 -18.17
N LEU A 376 11.11 -16.96 -18.07
CA LEU A 376 10.35 -15.80 -17.63
C LEU A 376 10.85 -15.29 -16.28
N ASN A 377 11.17 -14.01 -16.21
CA ASN A 377 11.58 -13.35 -14.98
C ASN A 377 10.37 -13.08 -14.07
N LEU A 378 10.03 -14.06 -13.24
CA LEU A 378 8.89 -13.99 -12.33
C LEU A 378 9.01 -12.84 -11.32
N VAL A 379 10.23 -12.52 -10.87
CA VAL A 379 10.49 -11.40 -9.96
C VAL A 379 10.14 -10.06 -10.63
N GLY A 380 10.50 -9.91 -11.91
CA GLY A 380 10.18 -8.73 -12.71
C GLY A 380 8.69 -8.56 -12.94
N VAL A 381 7.98 -9.65 -13.25
CA VAL A 381 6.51 -9.66 -13.37
C VAL A 381 5.84 -9.23 -12.06
N GLY A 382 6.29 -9.78 -10.93
CA GLY A 382 5.81 -9.38 -9.60
C GLY A 382 6.05 -7.90 -9.33
N ARG A 383 7.27 -7.41 -9.62
CA ARG A 383 7.61 -6.00 -9.41
C ARG A 383 6.83 -5.04 -10.32
N PHE A 384 6.59 -5.42 -11.57
CA PHE A 384 5.76 -4.66 -12.50
C PHE A 384 4.30 -4.60 -12.02
N THR A 385 3.77 -5.71 -11.51
CA THR A 385 2.42 -5.77 -10.92
C THR A 385 2.26 -4.78 -9.77
N ILE A 386 3.26 -4.68 -8.87
CA ILE A 386 3.27 -3.70 -7.77
C ILE A 386 3.28 -2.25 -8.30
N SER A 387 4.04 -2.00 -9.38
CA SER A 387 4.06 -0.70 -10.06
C SER A 387 2.70 -0.32 -10.64
N LEU A 388 2.05 -1.25 -11.36
CA LEU A 388 0.71 -1.04 -11.92
C LEU A 388 -0.34 -0.78 -10.84
N TYR A 389 -0.31 -1.56 -9.75
CA TYR A 389 -1.21 -1.37 -8.61
C TYR A 389 -1.02 0.02 -7.97
N SER A 390 0.23 0.43 -7.78
CA SER A 390 0.55 1.77 -7.25
C SER A 390 0.09 2.89 -8.17
N GLU A 391 0.20 2.70 -9.49
CA GLU A 391 -0.28 3.65 -10.49
C GLU A 391 -1.81 3.78 -10.45
N ALA A 392 -2.54 2.67 -10.38
CA ALA A 392 -3.99 2.66 -10.27
C ALA A 392 -4.48 3.38 -9.00
N ILE A 393 -3.81 3.17 -7.87
CA ILE A 393 -4.10 3.91 -6.63
C ILE A 393 -3.88 5.41 -6.81
N ASN A 394 -2.77 5.83 -7.44
CA ASN A 394 -2.49 7.24 -7.67
C ASN A 394 -3.53 7.89 -8.58
N VAL A 395 -3.98 7.19 -9.63
CA VAL A 395 -5.07 7.66 -10.50
C VAL A 395 -6.36 7.86 -9.72
N LYS A 396 -6.72 6.91 -8.86
CA LYS A 396 -7.91 7.03 -7.99
C LYS A 396 -7.79 8.21 -7.02
N LYS A 397 -6.64 8.35 -6.35
CA LYS A 397 -6.39 9.47 -5.42
C LYS A 397 -6.46 10.82 -6.12
N ARG A 398 -5.85 10.92 -7.31
CA ARG A 398 -5.89 12.13 -8.11
C ARG A 398 -7.33 12.51 -8.47
N GLY A 399 -8.12 11.56 -8.97
CA GLY A 399 -9.53 11.82 -9.30
C GLY A 399 -10.36 12.28 -8.10
N ASN A 400 -10.11 11.73 -6.91
CA ASN A 400 -10.76 12.20 -5.69
C ASN A 400 -10.36 13.64 -5.33
N VAL A 401 -9.07 13.98 -5.38
CA VAL A 401 -8.58 15.33 -5.05
C VAL A 401 -9.07 16.35 -6.08
N GLU A 402 -9.08 16.00 -7.37
CA GLU A 402 -9.63 16.86 -8.44
C GLU A 402 -11.13 17.12 -8.24
N TYR A 403 -11.89 16.11 -7.82
CA TYR A 403 -13.31 16.25 -7.52
C TYR A 403 -13.55 17.14 -6.29
N GLU A 404 -12.79 16.96 -5.21
CA GLU A 404 -12.87 17.83 -4.03
C GLU A 404 -12.48 19.28 -4.38
N ALA A 405 -11.41 19.48 -5.15
CA ALA A 405 -11.00 20.81 -5.61
C ALA A 405 -12.12 21.50 -6.42
N TYR A 406 -12.78 20.77 -7.32
CA TYR A 406 -13.95 21.26 -8.05
C TYR A 406 -15.10 21.68 -7.13
N LEU A 407 -15.39 20.87 -6.10
CA LEU A 407 -16.44 21.21 -5.12
C LEU A 407 -16.09 22.45 -4.30
N LEU A 408 -14.83 22.58 -3.87
CA LEU A 408 -14.37 23.76 -3.13
C LEU A 408 -14.45 25.03 -3.96
N GLU A 409 -14.03 24.98 -5.23
CA GLU A 409 -14.15 26.13 -6.14
C GLU A 409 -15.61 26.59 -6.28
N ARG A 410 -16.53 25.63 -6.39
CA ARG A 410 -17.96 25.94 -6.46
C ARG A 410 -18.52 26.50 -5.16
N LYS A 411 -18.07 26.00 -4.01
CA LYS A 411 -18.45 26.54 -2.70
C LYS A 411 -17.91 27.96 -2.52
N LYS A 412 -16.65 28.20 -2.91
CA LYS A 412 -16.00 29.51 -2.88
C LYS A 412 -16.82 30.54 -3.64
N SER A 413 -17.15 30.25 -4.90
CA SER A 413 -17.97 31.14 -5.73
C SER A 413 -19.34 31.46 -5.10
N VAL A 414 -20.06 30.46 -4.58
CA VAL A 414 -21.36 30.70 -3.91
C VAL A 414 -21.19 31.54 -2.64
N LEU A 415 -20.12 31.33 -1.89
CA LEU A 415 -19.86 32.05 -0.65
C LEU A 415 -19.41 33.49 -0.92
N GLU A 416 -18.64 33.73 -1.98
CA GLU A 416 -18.29 35.08 -2.46
C GLU A 416 -19.54 35.86 -2.88
N ASP A 417 -20.44 35.23 -3.65
CA ASP A 417 -21.73 35.82 -4.03
C ASP A 417 -22.59 36.13 -2.78
N TYR A 418 -22.57 35.23 -1.78
CA TYR A 418 -23.29 35.43 -0.52
C TYR A 418 -22.72 36.59 0.31
N ILE A 419 -21.39 36.67 0.46
CA ILE A 419 -20.71 37.78 1.15
C ILE A 419 -21.01 39.10 0.45
N GLN A 420 -20.99 39.12 -0.88
CA GLN A 420 -21.33 40.30 -1.66
C GLN A 420 -22.80 40.72 -1.42
N GLY A 421 -23.73 39.78 -1.44
CA GLY A 421 -25.14 40.04 -1.12
C GLY A 421 -25.33 40.56 0.31
N LEU A 422 -24.61 40.03 1.30
CA LEU A 422 -24.62 40.54 2.67
C LEU A 422 -24.10 41.99 2.73
N LYS A 423 -23.00 42.31 2.04
CA LYS A 423 -22.45 43.68 1.98
C LYS A 423 -23.43 44.67 1.34
N GLU A 424 -24.10 44.27 0.27
CA GLU A 424 -25.14 45.08 -0.38
C GLU A 424 -26.32 45.31 0.57
N MET A 425 -26.80 44.28 1.26
CA MET A 425 -27.85 44.42 2.27
C MET A 425 -27.40 45.34 3.42
N ALA A 426 -26.17 45.22 3.92
CA ALA A 426 -25.62 46.11 4.94
C ALA A 426 -25.71 47.59 4.54
N ALA A 427 -25.38 47.89 3.28
CA ALA A 427 -25.40 49.23 2.74
C ALA A 427 -26.81 49.77 2.54
N VAL A 428 -27.76 48.93 2.11
CA VAL A 428 -29.16 49.32 1.87
C VAL A 428 -29.90 49.57 3.19
N TYR A 429 -29.67 48.73 4.20
CA TYR A 429 -30.43 48.77 5.44
C TYR A 429 -29.84 49.74 6.49
N ASP A 430 -28.65 50.31 6.25
CA ASP A 430 -27.90 51.18 7.18
C ASP A 430 -28.12 50.74 8.63
N ASP A 431 -27.72 49.50 8.93
CA ASP A 431 -27.97 48.80 10.19
C ASP A 431 -27.58 49.67 11.40
N GLN A 432 -26.62 50.57 11.20
CA GLN A 432 -26.17 51.55 12.18
C GLN A 432 -27.20 52.67 12.40
N MET A 433 -27.81 53.23 11.35
CA MET A 433 -28.87 54.24 11.48
C MET A 433 -30.16 53.65 12.06
N LEU A 434 -30.52 52.41 11.72
CA LEU A 434 -31.69 51.73 12.29
C LEU A 434 -31.50 51.44 13.78
N LEU A 435 -30.33 50.91 14.17
CA LEU A 435 -29.99 50.67 15.58
C LEU A 435 -29.91 51.98 16.38
N THR A 436 -29.32 53.03 15.80
CA THR A 436 -29.23 54.37 16.42
C THR A 436 -30.61 55.01 16.51
N PHE A 437 -31.46 54.91 15.48
CA PHE A 437 -32.84 55.40 15.52
C PHE A 437 -33.66 54.71 16.61
N ILE A 438 -33.55 53.39 16.74
CA ILE A 438 -34.24 52.64 17.79
C ILE A 438 -33.75 53.08 19.17
N ASP A 439 -32.44 53.26 19.35
CA ASP A 439 -31.86 53.69 20.62
C ASP A 439 -32.25 55.13 20.96
N ASP A 440 -32.15 56.05 20.00
CA ASP A 440 -32.59 57.45 20.11
C ASP A 440 -34.10 57.55 20.39
N LEU A 441 -34.92 56.75 19.73
CA LEU A 441 -36.37 56.71 19.95
C LEU A 441 -36.70 56.20 21.36
N LYS A 442 -35.97 55.17 21.83
CA LYS A 442 -36.12 54.61 23.18
C LYS A 442 -35.66 55.59 24.27
N THR A 443 -34.47 56.19 24.11
CA THR A 443 -33.85 57.10 25.09
C THR A 443 -34.54 58.46 25.14
N SER A 444 -34.97 59.01 24.01
CA SER A 444 -35.68 60.30 23.97
C SER A 444 -37.04 60.28 24.68
N LYS A 445 -37.63 59.10 24.90
CA LYS A 445 -39.01 58.91 25.41
C LYS A 445 -40.04 59.74 24.62
N ALA A 446 -39.73 60.14 23.39
CA ALA A 446 -40.55 61.05 22.61
C ALA A 446 -41.95 60.47 22.35
N TYR A 447 -42.03 59.15 22.14
CA TYR A 447 -43.28 58.41 22.02
C TYR A 447 -44.13 58.49 23.30
N LYS A 448 -43.53 58.39 24.50
CA LYS A 448 -44.23 58.57 25.79
C LYS A 448 -44.77 59.99 25.93
N SER A 449 -43.95 60.99 25.62
CA SER A 449 -44.38 62.40 25.71
C SER A 449 -45.48 62.75 24.71
N ALA A 450 -45.40 62.25 23.47
CA ALA A 450 -46.44 62.44 22.48
C ALA A 450 -47.75 61.77 22.91
N PHE A 451 -47.66 60.57 23.49
CA PHE A 451 -48.81 59.86 24.02
C PHE A 451 -49.44 60.60 25.20
N GLU A 452 -48.67 61.00 26.21
CA GLU A 452 -49.17 61.79 27.35
C GLU A 452 -49.83 63.10 26.90
N LYS A 453 -49.30 63.76 25.87
CA LYS A 453 -49.94 64.95 25.27
C LYS A 453 -51.27 64.61 24.60
N SER A 454 -51.37 63.48 23.92
CA SER A 454 -52.61 63.02 23.30
C SER A 454 -53.69 62.71 24.33
N VAL A 455 -53.32 62.05 25.44
CA VAL A 455 -54.21 61.78 26.57
C VAL A 455 -54.68 63.09 27.17
N ASN A 456 -53.76 64.00 27.53
CA ASN A 456 -54.08 65.34 28.05
C ASN A 456 -55.01 66.14 27.13
N LEU A 457 -54.82 66.05 25.80
CA LEU A 457 -55.69 66.72 24.83
C LEU A 457 -57.10 66.10 24.82
N ALA A 458 -57.21 64.78 24.90
CA ALA A 458 -58.48 64.08 25.01
C ALA A 458 -59.22 64.46 26.31
N GLU A 459 -58.49 64.65 27.41
CA GLU A 459 -59.07 65.14 28.67
C GLU A 459 -59.63 66.55 28.54
N LYS A 460 -58.84 67.47 27.95
CA LYS A 460 -59.25 68.86 27.71
C LYS A 460 -60.46 68.97 26.77
N ARG A 461 -60.66 67.99 25.90
CA ARG A 461 -61.82 67.90 24.99
C ARG A 461 -63.00 67.14 25.60
N CYS A 462 -62.94 66.78 26.88
CA CYS A 462 -63.98 66.07 27.61
C CYS A 462 -64.39 64.73 26.96
N VAL A 463 -63.45 64.03 26.31
CA VAL A 463 -63.71 62.70 25.74
C VAL A 463 -64.06 61.74 26.87
N PRO A 464 -65.10 60.88 26.78
CA PRO A 464 -65.45 59.92 27.83
C PRO A 464 -64.27 59.02 28.19
N ILE A 465 -64.11 58.70 29.48
CA ILE A 465 -62.97 57.89 29.98
C ILE A 465 -62.90 56.53 29.26
N SER A 466 -64.04 55.92 28.95
CA SER A 466 -64.15 54.66 28.21
C SER A 466 -63.68 54.72 26.75
N LYS A 467 -63.23 55.89 26.26
CA LYS A 467 -62.69 56.08 24.91
C LYS A 467 -61.29 56.70 24.93
N ARG A 468 -60.66 56.79 26.11
CA ARG A 468 -59.29 57.26 26.26
C ARG A 468 -58.36 56.06 26.36
N LEU A 469 -57.22 56.16 25.69
CA LEU A 469 -56.11 55.23 25.83
C LEU A 469 -55.29 55.69 27.04
N ILE A 470 -55.27 54.95 28.14
CA ILE A 470 -54.67 55.42 29.40
C ILE A 470 -53.43 54.60 29.75
N ASP A 471 -53.49 53.28 29.60
CA ASP A 471 -52.36 52.38 29.86
C ASP A 471 -51.89 51.64 28.59
N LYS A 472 -50.76 50.92 28.69
CA LYS A 472 -50.17 50.16 27.57
C LYS A 472 -51.17 49.16 26.97
N ARG A 473 -52.02 48.54 27.79
CA ARG A 473 -52.99 47.53 27.32
C ARG A 473 -54.07 48.16 26.46
N ASP A 474 -54.54 49.35 26.80
CA ASP A 474 -55.51 50.08 25.98
C ASP A 474 -54.94 50.40 24.59
N ILE A 475 -53.66 50.80 24.55
CA ILE A 475 -52.93 51.12 23.31
C ILE A 475 -52.83 49.87 22.43
N ASP A 476 -52.36 48.78 23.02
CA ASP A 476 -52.15 47.52 22.31
C ASP A 476 -53.50 46.99 21.76
N ALA A 477 -54.58 47.04 22.56
CA ALA A 477 -55.92 46.65 22.13
C ALA A 477 -56.47 47.52 20.98
N TYR A 478 -56.23 48.84 21.01
CA TYR A 478 -56.68 49.74 19.94
C TYR A 478 -55.95 49.50 18.62
N PHE A 479 -54.62 49.36 18.64
CA PHE A 479 -53.83 49.16 17.42
C PHE A 479 -53.92 47.73 16.88
N ASN A 480 -54.23 46.75 17.74
CA ASN A 480 -54.54 45.38 17.30
C ASN A 480 -55.98 45.22 16.80
N GLY A 481 -56.78 46.29 16.82
CA GLY A 481 -58.16 46.28 16.31
C GLY A 481 -59.16 45.56 17.21
N GLU A 482 -58.79 45.29 18.46
CA GLU A 482 -59.63 44.62 19.46
C GLU A 482 -60.67 45.58 20.06
N GLY A 483 -60.49 46.89 19.83
CA GLY A 483 -61.36 47.96 20.33
C GLY A 483 -60.97 48.42 21.74
N ILE A 484 -61.42 49.63 22.10
CA ILE A 484 -61.32 50.19 23.47
C ILE A 484 -62.65 49.98 24.18
#